data_AF-A0A1Y5LFG4-F1
#
_entry.id   AF-A0A1Y5LFG4-F1
#
_cell.length_a   1.000
_cell.length_b   1.000
_cell.length_c   1.000
_cell.angle_alpha   90.00
_cell.angle_beta   90.00
_cell.angle_gamma   90.00
#
_symmetry.space_group_name_H-M   'P 1'
#
loop_
_entity.id
_entity.type
_entity.pdbx_description
1 polymer ?
#
loop_
_entity_poly.entity_id
_entity_poly.type
_entity_poly.pdbx_seq_one_letter_code
_entity_poly.pdbx_strand_id
1 'polypeptide(L)'
;MTTPPRSITLRFLAAPTEVATLGGAVQGGRILEWIDKAAYACAVGWSGSYCVTAYVGNIKFTRSIESGHLVEVEARLVHTGRSSMHIQCTVSSADPRTGQFTEASNCLIIFVAVDDSGKPTTVPPWKPVTATDHAESEEAVMRIGLRADIEEAMSKQSYTDAGTAPESLTRFLAAPTDVNWGGKTHGGTVMRWIDEAAYLCGTSWNGTPCVSVYAGGVRFYRPIQIGHVVEVDARLLHTGAQTMHISVHVRSGDPRTREMNLTTHCLTVVAAVDDDGAATAVRQWVPQSGEDRNLDAHARELIALRDRARIGALA
;
A
#
# COMPACT_ATOMS: atom_id res chain seq x y z
N MET A 1 0.02 35.80 -3.90
CA MET A 1 -0.57 34.44 -3.88
C MET A 1 -0.13 33.78 -2.59
N THR A 2 -1.07 33.38 -1.75
CA THR A 2 -0.81 32.63 -0.51
C THR A 2 -0.30 31.24 -0.87
N THR A 3 0.83 30.82 -0.29
CA THR A 3 1.35 29.46 -0.44
C THR A 3 0.25 28.45 -0.05
N PRO A 4 -0.05 27.43 -0.88
CA PRO A 4 -1.06 26.44 -0.53
C PRO A 4 -0.67 25.72 0.77
N PRO A 5 -1.65 25.27 1.57
CA PRO A 5 -1.35 24.50 2.77
C PRO A 5 -0.63 23.20 2.37
N ARG A 6 0.49 22.92 3.04
CA ARG A 6 1.29 21.71 2.78
C ARG A 6 0.80 20.47 3.52
N SER A 7 -0.28 20.58 4.29
CA SER A 7 -0.80 19.48 5.11
C SER A 7 -2.32 19.48 5.15
N ILE A 8 -2.89 18.28 5.27
CA ILE A 8 -4.32 18.02 5.45
C ILE A 8 -4.47 16.96 6.54
N THR A 9 -5.48 17.12 7.40
CA THR A 9 -5.87 16.09 8.37
C THR A 9 -7.31 15.68 8.10
N LEU A 10 -7.52 14.39 7.81
CA LEU A 10 -8.86 13.81 7.79
C LEU A 10 -9.18 13.24 9.17
N ARG A 11 -10.37 13.54 9.68
CA ARG A 11 -10.90 13.01 10.95
C ARG A 11 -12.26 12.38 10.73
N PHE A 12 -12.42 11.13 11.15
CA PHE A 12 -13.66 10.38 11.02
C PHE A 12 -13.69 9.24 12.04
N LEU A 13 -14.84 8.59 12.19
CA LEU A 13 -14.95 7.37 13.00
C LEU A 13 -14.67 6.15 12.12
N ALA A 14 -13.93 5.17 12.66
CA ALA A 14 -13.84 3.84 12.07
C ALA A 14 -15.23 3.18 12.16
N ALA A 15 -15.89 3.01 11.03
CA ALA A 15 -17.26 2.50 11.00
C ALA A 15 -17.30 0.97 11.20
N PRO A 16 -18.34 0.41 11.84
CA PRO A 16 -18.47 -1.04 12.01
C PRO A 16 -18.47 -1.83 10.70
N THR A 17 -18.92 -1.22 9.60
CA THR A 17 -18.89 -1.80 8.25
C THR A 17 -17.49 -1.92 7.66
N GLU A 18 -16.46 -1.39 8.33
CA GLU A 18 -15.07 -1.36 7.87
C GLU A 18 -14.17 -2.36 8.63
N VAL A 19 -14.79 -3.18 9.48
CA VAL A 19 -14.15 -4.22 10.30
C VAL A 19 -14.08 -5.52 9.51
N ALA A 20 -12.91 -6.17 9.51
CA ALA A 20 -12.76 -7.51 8.95
C ALA A 20 -12.64 -8.53 10.07
N THR A 21 -13.59 -9.47 10.10
CA THR A 21 -13.59 -10.70 10.93
C THR A 21 -13.70 -10.53 12.45
N LEU A 22 -13.90 -11.68 13.13
CA LEU A 22 -14.39 -11.93 14.50
C LEU A 22 -13.72 -11.18 15.69
N GLY A 23 -12.81 -10.24 15.44
CA GLY A 23 -12.06 -9.49 16.46
C GLY A 23 -12.33 -7.99 16.54
N GLY A 24 -13.18 -7.40 15.69
CA GLY A 24 -13.57 -5.98 15.83
C GLY A 24 -12.60 -4.93 15.27
N ALA A 25 -11.43 -5.34 14.79
CA ALA A 25 -10.40 -4.45 14.24
C ALA A 25 -10.61 -4.10 12.75
N VAL A 26 -10.18 -2.89 12.39
CA VAL A 26 -10.17 -2.38 11.01
C VAL A 26 -9.12 -3.14 10.18
N GLN A 27 -9.51 -3.55 8.97
CA GLN A 27 -8.61 -4.23 8.04
C GLN A 27 -7.51 -3.30 7.50
N GLY A 28 -6.31 -3.84 7.28
CA GLY A 28 -5.17 -3.11 6.70
C GLY A 28 -5.54 -2.39 5.40
N GLY A 29 -6.27 -3.06 4.51
CA GLY A 29 -6.73 -2.49 3.24
C GLY A 29 -7.56 -1.21 3.37
N ARG A 30 -8.34 -1.09 4.45
CA ARG A 30 -9.11 0.13 4.73
C ARG A 30 -8.21 1.28 5.15
N ILE A 31 -7.20 1.01 5.97
CA ILE A 31 -6.20 2.00 6.37
C ILE A 31 -5.46 2.53 5.13
N LEU A 32 -5.10 1.64 4.19
CA LEU A 32 -4.48 2.02 2.92
C LEU A 32 -5.37 2.97 2.10
N GLU A 33 -6.67 2.71 2.06
CA GLU A 33 -7.64 3.55 1.37
C GLU A 33 -7.74 4.95 2.00
N TRP A 34 -7.74 5.04 3.33
CA TRP A 34 -7.77 6.33 4.02
C TRP A 34 -6.49 7.15 3.82
N ILE A 35 -5.33 6.48 3.84
CA ILE A 35 -4.03 7.09 3.51
C ILE A 35 -4.07 7.72 2.11
N ASP A 36 -4.53 6.98 1.10
CA ASP A 36 -4.60 7.46 -0.27
C ASP A 36 -5.54 8.67 -0.40
N LYS A 37 -6.71 8.65 0.28
CA LYS A 37 -7.66 9.79 0.27
C LYS A 37 -7.05 11.06 0.86
N ALA A 38 -6.41 10.96 2.03
CA ALA A 38 -5.78 12.12 2.67
C ALA A 38 -4.61 12.66 1.83
N ALA A 39 -3.79 11.76 1.30
CA ALA A 39 -2.64 12.13 0.49
C ALA A 39 -3.04 12.72 -0.87
N TYR A 40 -4.06 12.17 -1.53
CA TYR A 40 -4.62 12.74 -2.76
C TYR A 40 -5.14 14.16 -2.52
N ALA A 41 -5.89 14.38 -1.43
CA ALA A 41 -6.36 15.72 -1.08
C ALA A 41 -5.19 16.70 -0.87
N CYS A 42 -4.12 16.26 -0.21
CA CYS A 42 -2.92 17.06 0.01
C CYS A 42 -2.21 17.38 -1.32
N ALA A 43 -2.04 16.37 -2.19
CA ALA A 43 -1.41 16.50 -3.50
C ALA A 43 -2.15 17.47 -4.42
N VAL A 44 -3.48 17.33 -4.51
CA VAL A 44 -4.32 18.22 -5.33
C VAL A 44 -4.37 19.63 -4.74
N GLY A 45 -4.47 19.75 -3.41
CA GLY A 45 -4.43 21.05 -2.73
C GLY A 45 -3.13 21.82 -2.97
N TRP A 46 -2.00 21.11 -3.05
CA TRP A 46 -0.70 21.71 -3.35
C TRP A 46 -0.50 22.02 -4.83
N SER A 47 -0.79 21.06 -5.72
CA SER A 47 -0.53 21.18 -7.16
C SER A 47 -1.57 21.99 -7.94
N GLY A 48 -2.78 22.11 -7.41
CA GLY A 48 -3.93 22.65 -8.16
C GLY A 48 -4.31 21.82 -9.39
N SER A 49 -3.82 20.58 -9.49
CA SER A 49 -3.96 19.72 -10.66
C SER A 49 -4.50 18.35 -10.26
N TYR A 50 -5.07 17.62 -11.24
CA TYR A 50 -5.41 16.22 -11.02
C TYR A 50 -4.14 15.39 -10.79
N CYS A 51 -4.20 14.48 -9.83
CA CYS A 51 -3.05 13.70 -9.38
C CYS A 51 -3.32 12.20 -9.48
N VAL A 52 -2.28 11.42 -9.74
CA VAL A 52 -2.33 9.95 -9.71
C VAL A 52 -1.33 9.40 -8.72
N THR A 53 -1.71 8.34 -8.01
CA THR A 53 -0.83 7.61 -7.10
C THR A 53 0.21 6.86 -7.93
N ALA A 54 1.49 7.23 -7.79
CA ALA A 54 2.57 6.60 -8.55
C ALA A 54 3.25 5.48 -7.75
N TYR A 55 3.46 5.71 -6.46
CA TYR A 55 4.15 4.78 -5.58
C TYR A 55 3.60 4.87 -4.16
N VAL A 56 3.47 3.71 -3.52
CA VAL A 56 3.22 3.62 -2.08
C VAL A 56 4.19 2.62 -1.50
N GLY A 57 4.85 2.97 -0.39
CA GLY A 57 5.77 2.03 0.21
C GLY A 57 6.15 2.27 1.64
N ASN A 58 6.73 1.20 2.20
CA ASN A 58 7.12 1.07 3.59
C ASN A 58 5.97 1.36 4.57
N ILE A 59 4.76 0.89 4.23
CA ILE A 59 3.62 0.97 5.14
C ILE A 59 3.83 -0.07 6.21
N LYS A 60 3.85 0.37 7.46
CA LYS A 60 3.90 -0.49 8.63
C LYS A 60 2.63 -0.29 9.44
N PHE A 61 2.04 -1.39 9.89
CA PHE A 61 0.93 -1.36 10.83
C PHE A 61 1.51 -1.70 12.20
N THR A 62 1.58 -0.69 13.08
CA THR A 62 2.20 -0.84 14.42
C THR A 62 1.20 -1.32 15.46
N ARG A 63 -0.09 -1.09 15.23
CA ARG A 63 -1.20 -1.57 16.08
C ARG A 63 -2.51 -1.58 15.32
N SER A 64 -3.45 -2.39 15.79
CA SER A 64 -4.83 -2.44 15.30
C SER A 64 -5.60 -1.16 15.65
N ILE A 65 -6.51 -0.76 14.76
CA ILE A 65 -7.50 0.28 15.00
C ILE A 65 -8.84 -0.41 15.27
N GLU A 66 -9.46 -0.10 16.40
CA GLU A 66 -10.74 -0.69 16.79
C GLU A 66 -11.91 0.00 16.09
N SER A 67 -12.97 -0.77 15.84
CA SER A 67 -14.26 -0.22 15.43
C SER A 67 -14.75 0.86 16.41
N GLY A 68 -15.24 1.97 15.88
CA GLY A 68 -15.76 3.09 16.66
C GLY A 68 -14.70 4.03 17.23
N HIS A 69 -13.40 3.76 17.03
CA HIS A 69 -12.36 4.73 17.35
C HIS A 69 -12.43 5.96 16.42
N LEU A 70 -12.06 7.12 16.94
CA LEU A 70 -11.74 8.27 16.12
C LEU A 70 -10.42 7.99 15.40
N VAL A 71 -10.39 8.22 14.10
CA VAL A 71 -9.23 8.07 13.24
C VAL A 71 -8.78 9.44 12.76
N GLU A 72 -7.47 9.66 12.79
CA GLU A 72 -6.78 10.80 12.22
C GLU A 72 -5.81 10.32 11.15
N VAL A 73 -5.93 10.88 9.95
CA VAL A 73 -4.95 10.68 8.88
C VAL A 73 -4.37 12.05 8.56
N GLU A 74 -3.17 12.32 9.06
CA GLU A 74 -2.40 13.50 8.70
C GLU A 74 -1.59 13.19 7.45
N ALA A 75 -1.79 13.95 6.39
CA ALA A 75 -0.99 13.93 5.16
C ALA A 75 -0.23 15.24 5.04
N ARG A 76 1.09 15.16 4.86
CA ARG A 76 1.99 16.31 4.79
C ARG A 76 2.94 16.19 3.62
N LEU A 77 3.00 17.21 2.77
CA LEU A 77 4.00 17.34 1.73
C LEU A 77 5.38 17.56 2.36
N VAL A 78 6.31 16.67 2.03
CA VAL A 78 7.69 16.67 2.54
C VAL A 78 8.73 16.83 1.43
N HIS A 79 8.36 16.70 0.16
CA HIS A 79 9.25 16.95 -0.97
C HIS A 79 8.48 17.15 -2.28
N THR A 80 9.00 17.98 -3.18
CA THR A 80 8.47 18.14 -4.56
C THR A 80 9.58 17.91 -5.57
N GLY A 81 9.32 17.05 -6.56
CA GLY A 81 10.11 16.96 -7.78
C GLY A 81 9.58 17.93 -8.84
N ARG A 82 9.81 17.61 -10.13
CA ARG A 82 9.24 18.40 -11.24
C ARG A 82 7.71 18.30 -11.29
N SER A 83 7.21 17.06 -11.29
CA SER A 83 5.79 16.72 -11.38
C SER A 83 5.30 15.84 -10.23
N SER A 84 6.23 15.43 -9.36
CA SER A 84 5.96 14.52 -8.24
C SER A 84 5.89 15.27 -6.92
N MET A 85 5.08 14.74 -6.00
CA MET A 85 4.91 15.21 -4.63
C MET A 85 5.04 14.03 -3.69
N HIS A 86 5.97 14.09 -2.75
CA HIS A 86 6.14 13.07 -1.73
C HIS A 86 5.40 13.53 -0.48
N ILE A 87 4.50 12.69 -0.01
CA ILE A 87 3.58 13.00 1.07
C ILE A 87 3.79 11.97 2.17
N GLN A 88 4.18 12.46 3.34
CA GLN A 88 4.25 11.67 4.55
C GLN A 88 2.84 11.57 5.12
N CYS A 89 2.40 10.34 5.39
CA CYS A 89 1.11 10.09 6.02
C CYS A 89 1.32 9.41 7.38
N THR A 90 0.63 9.92 8.39
CA THR A 90 0.55 9.33 9.73
C THR A 90 -0.90 9.04 10.04
N VAL A 91 -1.19 7.78 10.35
CA VAL A 91 -2.52 7.34 10.80
C VAL A 91 -2.46 7.13 12.30
N SER A 92 -3.33 7.82 13.02
CA SER A 92 -3.51 7.69 14.46
C SER A 92 -4.96 7.36 14.78
N SER A 93 -5.22 6.77 15.94
CA SER A 93 -6.59 6.60 16.41
C SER A 93 -6.71 6.78 17.92
N ALA A 94 -7.90 7.15 18.38
CA ALA A 94 -8.24 7.32 19.79
C ALA A 94 -9.59 6.68 20.11
N ASP A 95 -9.73 6.18 21.34
CA ASP A 95 -11.07 5.98 21.91
C ASP A 95 -11.77 7.35 22.01
N PRO A 96 -12.96 7.53 21.41
CA PRO A 96 -13.65 8.82 21.40
C PRO A 96 -13.95 9.36 22.81
N ARG A 97 -14.00 8.50 23.82
CA ARG A 97 -14.26 8.89 25.23
C ARG A 97 -13.02 9.50 25.89
N THR A 98 -11.82 9.11 25.46
CA THR A 98 -10.56 9.59 26.05
C THR A 98 -9.89 10.65 25.18
N GLY A 99 -10.07 10.59 23.87
CA GLY A 99 -9.47 11.52 22.91
C GLY A 99 -7.94 11.40 22.79
N GLN A 100 -7.34 10.33 23.34
CA GLN A 100 -5.89 10.13 23.31
C GLN A 100 -5.47 9.40 22.03
N PHE A 101 -4.93 10.14 21.07
CA PHE A 101 -4.47 9.59 19.80
C PHE A 101 -3.14 8.85 19.95
N THR A 102 -3.09 7.66 19.36
CA THR A 102 -1.89 6.83 19.26
C THR A 102 -1.68 6.42 17.81
N GLU A 103 -0.44 6.51 17.34
CA GLU A 103 -0.06 6.16 15.97
C GLU A 103 -0.31 4.66 15.70
N ALA A 104 -0.96 4.36 14.57
CA ALA A 104 -1.24 3.03 14.06
C ALA A 104 -0.42 2.69 12.82
N SER A 105 -0.07 3.69 12.02
CA SER A 105 0.68 3.51 10.79
C SER A 105 1.36 4.79 10.36
N ASN A 106 2.50 4.64 9.69
CA ASN A 106 3.15 5.72 8.95
C ASN A 106 3.62 5.23 7.59
N CYS A 107 3.64 6.12 6.60
CA CYS A 107 4.16 5.81 5.28
C CYS A 107 4.49 7.05 4.45
N LEU A 108 5.20 6.82 3.34
CA LEU A 108 5.49 7.83 2.34
C LEU A 108 4.86 7.42 1.01
N ILE A 109 3.92 8.24 0.53
CA ILE A 109 3.21 8.06 -0.73
C ILE A 109 3.63 9.13 -1.74
N ILE A 110 3.76 8.75 -3.02
CA ILE A 110 4.13 9.67 -4.09
C ILE A 110 2.95 9.85 -5.04
N PHE A 111 2.55 11.10 -5.22
CA PHE A 111 1.61 11.49 -6.26
C PHE A 111 2.34 12.17 -7.42
N VAL A 112 1.83 11.99 -8.62
CA VAL A 112 2.26 12.72 -9.81
C VAL A 112 1.09 13.55 -10.32
N ALA A 113 1.29 14.86 -10.47
CA ALA A 113 0.33 15.73 -11.12
C ALA A 113 0.33 15.44 -12.63
N VAL A 114 -0.86 15.36 -13.23
CA VAL A 114 -1.03 15.11 -14.67
C VAL A 114 -2.00 16.12 -15.29
N ASP A 115 -1.78 16.40 -16.57
CA ASP A 115 -2.68 17.23 -17.37
C ASP A 115 -3.91 16.44 -17.89
N ASP A 116 -4.79 17.11 -18.64
CA ASP A 116 -6.00 16.52 -19.22
C ASP A 116 -5.70 15.37 -20.21
N SER A 117 -4.48 15.34 -20.77
CA SER A 117 -4.02 14.23 -21.62
C SER A 117 -3.40 13.08 -20.84
N GLY A 118 -3.34 13.19 -19.51
CA GLY A 118 -2.72 12.22 -18.61
C GLY A 118 -1.19 12.29 -18.56
N LYS A 119 -0.57 13.34 -19.10
CA LYS A 119 0.89 13.52 -19.08
C LYS A 119 1.34 14.25 -17.81
N PRO A 120 2.51 13.89 -17.22
CA PRO A 120 3.02 14.57 -16.05
C PRO A 120 3.18 16.08 -16.26
N THR A 121 2.63 16.89 -15.34
CA THR A 121 2.70 18.35 -15.38
C THR A 121 3.45 18.92 -14.17
N THR A 122 3.99 20.14 -14.30
CA THR A 122 4.81 20.75 -13.25
C THR A 122 4.00 21.12 -12.01
N VAL A 123 4.55 20.90 -10.83
CA VAL A 123 3.94 21.30 -9.55
C VAL A 123 4.66 22.53 -8.95
N PRO A 124 4.01 23.32 -8.09
CA PRO A 124 4.68 24.37 -7.34
C PRO A 124 5.83 23.78 -6.50
N PRO A 125 7.05 24.32 -6.57
CA PRO A 125 8.16 23.80 -5.78
C PRO A 125 7.97 24.15 -4.31
N TRP A 126 8.12 23.15 -3.44
CA TRP A 126 8.23 23.34 -2.00
C TRP A 126 9.71 23.43 -1.59
N LYS A 127 10.00 24.29 -0.62
CA LYS A 127 11.33 24.41 -0.02
C LYS A 127 11.21 24.24 1.51
N PRO A 128 12.06 23.41 2.13
CA PRO A 128 12.09 23.29 3.58
C PRO A 128 12.49 24.64 4.21
N VAL A 129 11.90 24.95 5.37
CA VAL A 129 12.16 26.21 6.11
C VAL A 129 12.65 25.92 7.52
N THR A 130 12.02 24.96 8.20
CA THR A 130 12.38 24.58 9.57
C THR A 130 13.36 23.41 9.59
N ALA A 131 14.09 23.22 10.69
CA ALA A 131 14.97 22.06 10.86
C ALA A 131 14.22 20.73 10.66
N THR A 132 12.96 20.65 11.12
CA THR A 132 12.09 19.50 10.88
C THR A 132 11.81 19.31 9.40
N ASP A 133 11.52 20.38 8.66
CA ASP A 133 11.28 20.29 7.20
C ASP A 133 12.52 19.79 6.46
N HIS A 134 13.70 20.26 6.85
CA HIS A 134 14.96 19.81 6.27
C HIS A 134 15.15 18.31 6.50
N ALA A 135 14.96 17.84 7.73
CA ALA A 135 15.05 16.42 8.07
C ALA A 135 14.02 15.56 7.30
N GLU A 136 12.75 15.98 7.28
CA GLU A 136 11.68 15.29 6.54
C GLU A 136 11.98 15.22 5.03
N SER A 137 12.49 16.32 4.46
CA SER A 137 12.86 16.38 3.05
C SER A 137 14.06 15.50 2.71
N GLU A 138 15.11 15.52 3.55
CA GLU A 138 16.29 14.69 3.37
C GLU A 138 15.93 13.21 3.45
N GLU A 139 15.10 12.82 4.42
CA GLU A 139 14.59 11.45 4.54
C GLU A 139 13.80 11.04 3.28
N ALA A 140 12.90 11.92 2.81
CA ALA A 140 12.12 11.65 1.61
C ALA A 140 12.99 11.49 0.34
N VAL A 141 14.10 12.22 0.25
CA VAL A 141 15.06 12.13 -0.86
C VAL A 141 15.93 10.88 -0.74
N MET A 142 16.43 10.54 0.44
CA MET A 142 17.21 9.32 0.67
C MET A 142 16.42 8.06 0.29
N ARG A 143 15.10 8.07 0.53
CA ARG A 143 14.22 6.95 0.15
C ARG A 143 14.04 6.78 -1.36
N ILE A 144 14.41 7.75 -2.20
CA ILE A 144 14.32 7.62 -3.67
C ILE A 144 15.22 6.48 -4.17
N GLY A 145 16.46 6.42 -3.70
CA GLY A 145 17.41 5.36 -4.10
C GLY A 145 16.91 3.98 -3.71
N LEU A 146 16.51 3.81 -2.45
CA LEU A 146 15.94 2.55 -1.96
C LEU A 146 14.71 2.10 -2.77
N ARG A 147 13.85 3.04 -3.17
CA ARG A 147 12.69 2.73 -4.00
C ARG A 147 13.12 2.19 -5.36
N ALA A 148 14.10 2.82 -6.00
CA ALA A 148 14.64 2.36 -7.26
C ALA A 148 15.23 0.94 -7.13
N ASP A 149 15.96 0.66 -6.04
CA ASP A 149 16.53 -0.67 -5.77
C ASP A 149 15.42 -1.74 -5.60
N ILE A 150 14.37 -1.42 -4.84
CA ILE A 150 13.22 -2.32 -4.65
C ILE A 150 12.48 -2.53 -5.99
N GLU A 151 12.26 -1.47 -6.77
CA GLU A 151 11.62 -1.57 -8.08
C GLU A 151 12.43 -2.42 -9.06
N GLU A 152 13.76 -2.24 -9.08
CA GLU A 152 14.64 -3.04 -9.91
C GLU A 152 14.59 -4.51 -9.49
N ALA A 153 14.70 -4.79 -8.19
CA ALA A 153 14.61 -6.15 -7.65
C ALA A 153 13.27 -6.81 -8.01
N MET A 154 12.14 -6.12 -7.80
CA MET A 154 10.80 -6.62 -8.15
C MET A 154 10.66 -6.91 -9.65
N SER A 155 11.30 -6.10 -10.51
CA SER A 155 11.24 -6.29 -11.97
C SER A 155 12.03 -7.50 -12.49
N LYS A 156 13.01 -7.99 -11.72
CA LYS A 156 13.85 -9.15 -12.10
C LYS A 156 13.13 -10.48 -11.95
N GLN A 157 12.13 -10.56 -11.07
CA GLN A 157 11.42 -11.80 -10.83
C GLN A 157 10.36 -12.04 -11.90
N SER A 158 10.42 -13.23 -12.51
CA SER A 158 9.33 -13.74 -13.35
C SER A 158 8.39 -14.58 -12.50
N TYR A 159 7.10 -14.51 -12.79
CA TYR A 159 6.07 -15.30 -12.14
C TYR A 159 5.44 -16.20 -13.20
N THR A 160 5.70 -17.50 -13.09
CA THR A 160 5.28 -18.50 -14.07
C THR A 160 4.29 -19.49 -13.47
N ASP A 161 3.55 -20.20 -14.33
CA ASP A 161 2.61 -21.25 -13.92
C ASP A 161 3.32 -22.56 -13.51
N ALA A 162 4.66 -22.59 -13.56
CA ALA A 162 5.46 -23.74 -13.14
C ALA A 162 5.63 -23.83 -11.60
N GLY A 163 5.26 -22.77 -10.87
CA GLY A 163 5.28 -22.72 -9.42
C GLY A 163 4.19 -23.60 -8.79
N THR A 164 4.46 -24.10 -7.59
CA THR A 164 3.47 -24.83 -6.76
C THR A 164 3.13 -24.06 -5.48
N ALA A 165 3.66 -22.84 -5.34
CA ALA A 165 3.35 -21.94 -4.25
C ALA A 165 1.83 -21.72 -4.12
N PRO A 166 1.28 -21.71 -2.90
CA PRO A 166 -0.12 -21.38 -2.66
C PRO A 166 -0.50 -20.05 -3.32
N GLU A 167 -1.62 -20.06 -4.04
CA GLU A 167 -2.14 -18.90 -4.75
C GLU A 167 -3.63 -18.69 -4.46
N SER A 168 -4.09 -17.45 -4.66
CA SER A 168 -5.49 -17.08 -4.53
C SER A 168 -5.82 -16.00 -5.56
N LEU A 169 -6.78 -16.30 -6.43
CA LEU A 169 -7.25 -15.39 -7.46
C LEU A 169 -8.64 -14.87 -7.07
N THR A 170 -8.76 -13.56 -6.94
CA THR A 170 -10.07 -12.89 -6.90
C THR A 170 -10.34 -12.21 -8.24
N ARG A 171 -11.59 -12.29 -8.71
CA ARG A 171 -12.00 -11.76 -10.01
C ARG A 171 -13.35 -11.09 -9.93
N PHE A 172 -13.42 -9.82 -10.30
CA PHE A 172 -14.63 -9.00 -10.18
C PHE A 172 -14.62 -7.85 -11.21
N LEU A 173 -15.69 -7.08 -11.28
CA LEU A 173 -15.77 -5.87 -12.12
C LEU A 173 -15.41 -4.63 -11.30
N ALA A 174 -14.66 -3.70 -11.90
CA ALA A 174 -14.43 -2.38 -11.31
C ALA A 174 -15.75 -1.60 -11.24
N ALA A 175 -16.28 -1.40 -10.03
CA ALA A 175 -17.59 -0.81 -9.83
C ALA A 175 -17.56 0.72 -9.96
N PRO A 176 -18.71 1.37 -10.25
CA PRO A 176 -18.79 2.84 -10.28
C PRO A 176 -18.38 3.53 -8.97
N THR A 177 -18.57 2.85 -7.83
CA THR A 177 -18.18 3.36 -6.50
C THR A 177 -16.67 3.35 -6.27
N ASP A 178 -15.91 2.64 -7.10
CA ASP A 178 -14.47 2.44 -6.94
C ASP A 178 -13.64 3.44 -7.78
N VAL A 179 -14.30 4.25 -8.61
CA VAL A 179 -13.65 5.14 -9.58
C VAL A 179 -13.90 6.61 -9.29
N ASN A 180 -12.97 7.45 -9.76
CA ASN A 180 -13.13 8.89 -9.76
C ASN A 180 -13.93 9.40 -10.95
N TRP A 181 -14.15 10.71 -10.98
CA TRP A 181 -14.86 11.43 -12.05
C TRP A 181 -14.29 11.20 -13.45
N GLY A 182 -13.01 10.81 -13.56
CA GLY A 182 -12.34 10.46 -14.81
C GLY A 182 -12.51 8.98 -15.21
N GLY A 183 -13.36 8.22 -14.51
CA GLY A 183 -13.62 6.80 -14.79
C GLY A 183 -12.49 5.85 -14.38
N LYS A 184 -11.48 6.34 -13.65
CA LYS A 184 -10.31 5.56 -13.22
C LYS A 184 -10.44 5.15 -11.76
N THR A 185 -10.05 3.92 -11.43
CA THR A 185 -10.04 3.42 -10.05
C THR A 185 -9.07 4.22 -9.17
N HIS A 186 -9.48 4.51 -7.94
CA HIS A 186 -8.62 5.14 -6.94
C HIS A 186 -7.49 4.20 -6.48
N GLY A 187 -6.28 4.73 -6.26
CA GLY A 187 -5.13 3.96 -5.79
C GLY A 187 -5.42 3.24 -4.46
N GLY A 188 -6.11 3.92 -3.55
CA GLY A 188 -6.60 3.38 -2.28
C GLY A 188 -7.47 2.15 -2.43
N THR A 189 -8.36 2.15 -3.43
CA THR A 189 -9.24 1.00 -3.69
C THR A 189 -8.45 -0.22 -4.17
N VAL A 190 -7.47 0.00 -5.07
CA VAL A 190 -6.60 -1.08 -5.55
C VAL A 190 -5.77 -1.66 -4.40
N MET A 191 -5.26 -0.80 -3.50
CA MET A 191 -4.53 -1.25 -2.32
C MET A 191 -5.41 -2.06 -1.36
N ARG A 192 -6.70 -1.70 -1.21
CA ARG A 192 -7.66 -2.50 -0.45
C ARG A 192 -7.83 -3.90 -1.06
N TRP A 193 -7.99 -4.00 -2.38
CA TRP A 193 -8.09 -5.31 -3.04
C TRP A 193 -6.82 -6.15 -2.90
N ILE A 194 -5.64 -5.51 -2.95
CA ILE A 194 -4.36 -6.17 -2.71
C ILE A 194 -4.30 -6.78 -1.31
N ASP A 195 -4.74 -6.03 -0.31
CA ASP A 195 -4.77 -6.48 1.08
C ASP A 195 -5.77 -7.64 1.29
N GLU A 196 -6.96 -7.54 0.71
CA GLU A 196 -7.99 -8.60 0.75
C GLU A 196 -7.49 -9.91 0.10
N ALA A 197 -6.82 -9.81 -1.05
CA ALA A 197 -6.25 -10.99 -1.72
C ALA A 197 -5.08 -11.59 -0.92
N ALA A 198 -4.22 -10.76 -0.32
CA ALA A 198 -3.14 -11.23 0.55
C ALA A 198 -3.68 -11.91 1.81
N TYR A 199 -4.71 -11.34 2.44
CA TYR A 199 -5.41 -11.96 3.57
C TYR A 199 -5.99 -13.31 3.20
N LEU A 200 -6.66 -13.42 2.04
CA LEU A 200 -7.22 -14.67 1.56
C LEU A 200 -6.14 -15.73 1.35
N CYS A 201 -5.04 -15.37 0.68
CA CYS A 201 -3.91 -16.27 0.42
C CYS A 201 -3.28 -16.75 1.74
N GLY A 202 -2.97 -15.83 2.66
CA GLY A 202 -2.36 -16.14 3.95
C GLY A 202 -3.24 -17.02 4.83
N THR A 203 -4.52 -16.67 4.97
CA THR A 203 -5.50 -17.43 5.76
C THR A 203 -5.72 -18.81 5.15
N SER A 204 -5.84 -18.92 3.82
CA SER A 204 -6.01 -20.21 3.14
C SER A 204 -4.82 -21.14 3.34
N TRP A 205 -3.60 -20.60 3.39
CA TRP A 205 -2.39 -21.38 3.65
C TRP A 205 -2.26 -21.80 5.11
N ASN A 206 -2.42 -20.83 6.02
CA ASN A 206 -2.14 -21.02 7.45
C ASN A 206 -3.26 -21.75 8.20
N GLY A 207 -4.51 -21.62 7.73
CA GLY A 207 -5.70 -22.18 8.39
C GLY A 207 -6.20 -21.36 9.58
N THR A 208 -5.57 -20.24 9.91
CA THR A 208 -6.01 -19.28 10.94
C THR A 208 -6.04 -17.87 10.36
N PRO A 209 -6.77 -16.93 10.98
CA PRO A 209 -6.76 -15.53 10.56
C PRO A 209 -5.34 -14.97 10.50
N CYS A 210 -5.12 -14.04 9.58
CA CYS A 210 -3.89 -13.28 9.49
C CYS A 210 -4.18 -11.78 9.43
N VAL A 211 -3.21 -10.96 9.80
CA VAL A 211 -3.30 -9.50 9.77
C VAL A 211 -2.17 -8.93 8.94
N SER A 212 -2.45 -7.90 8.15
CA SER A 212 -1.41 -7.19 7.40
C SER A 212 -0.50 -6.42 8.34
N VAL A 213 0.80 -6.69 8.27
CA VAL A 213 1.82 -5.99 9.07
C VAL A 213 2.69 -5.07 8.21
N TYR A 214 2.71 -5.33 6.90
CA TYR A 214 3.46 -4.52 5.95
C TYR A 214 2.84 -4.55 4.55
N ALA A 215 2.83 -3.40 3.89
CA ALA A 215 2.60 -3.28 2.45
C ALA A 215 3.68 -2.38 1.85
N GLY A 216 4.27 -2.80 0.72
CA GLY A 216 5.34 -2.03 0.10
C GLY A 216 5.62 -2.43 -1.35
N GLY A 217 6.35 -1.53 -2.03
CA GLY A 217 6.63 -1.68 -3.45
C GLY A 217 5.37 -1.61 -4.32
N VAL A 218 4.31 -0.94 -3.84
CA VAL A 218 3.07 -0.79 -4.63
C VAL A 218 3.36 0.15 -5.77
N ARG A 219 3.37 -0.40 -6.99
CA ARG A 219 3.62 0.37 -8.21
C ARG A 219 2.43 0.31 -9.14
N PHE A 220 1.96 1.48 -9.56
CA PHE A 220 0.85 1.62 -10.50
C PHE A 220 1.39 1.84 -11.92
N TYR A 221 1.34 0.81 -12.75
CA TYR A 221 1.83 0.84 -14.12
C TYR A 221 0.85 1.49 -15.09
N ARG A 222 -0.45 1.26 -14.87
CA ARG A 222 -1.53 1.77 -15.72
C ARG A 222 -2.84 1.87 -14.94
N PRO A 223 -3.73 2.79 -15.32
CA PRO A 223 -5.02 2.94 -14.66
C PRO A 223 -5.95 1.76 -14.95
N ILE A 224 -6.77 1.40 -13.96
CA ILE A 224 -7.91 0.49 -14.11
C ILE A 224 -9.13 1.35 -14.45
N GLN A 225 -9.91 0.95 -15.46
CA GLN A 225 -11.11 1.68 -15.89
C GLN A 225 -12.36 1.08 -15.26
N ILE A 226 -13.37 1.92 -15.03
CA ILE A 226 -14.72 1.47 -14.66
C ILE A 226 -15.25 0.41 -15.64
N GLY A 227 -15.84 -0.65 -15.10
CA GLY A 227 -16.40 -1.75 -15.89
C GLY A 227 -15.37 -2.72 -16.47
N HIS A 228 -14.06 -2.49 -16.30
CA HIS A 228 -13.06 -3.52 -16.58
C HIS A 228 -13.23 -4.70 -15.62
N VAL A 229 -12.90 -5.89 -16.11
CA VAL A 229 -12.62 -7.03 -15.25
C VAL A 229 -11.31 -6.75 -14.53
N VAL A 230 -11.28 -7.01 -13.24
CA VAL A 230 -10.10 -6.95 -12.38
C VAL A 230 -9.80 -8.37 -11.89
N GLU A 231 -8.54 -8.75 -11.97
CA GLU A 231 -7.98 -9.98 -11.43
C GLU A 231 -6.90 -9.60 -10.41
N VAL A 232 -7.05 -10.05 -9.17
CA VAL A 232 -6.04 -9.87 -8.12
C VAL A 232 -5.54 -11.25 -7.72
N ASP A 233 -4.32 -11.53 -8.16
CA ASP A 233 -3.62 -12.80 -7.99
C ASP A 233 -2.58 -12.64 -6.88
N ALA A 234 -2.83 -13.28 -5.74
CA ALA A 234 -1.95 -13.31 -4.59
C ALA A 234 -1.25 -14.66 -4.49
N ARG A 235 0.09 -14.65 -4.41
CA ARG A 235 0.92 -15.86 -4.35
C ARG A 235 1.90 -15.79 -3.19
N LEU A 236 1.96 -16.86 -2.39
CA LEU A 236 2.93 -17.00 -1.30
C LEU A 236 4.35 -17.07 -1.87
N LEU A 237 5.27 -16.32 -1.28
CA LEU A 237 6.67 -16.28 -1.67
C LEU A 237 7.61 -16.87 -0.63
N HIS A 238 7.30 -16.70 0.65
CA HIS A 238 8.17 -17.10 1.75
C HIS A 238 7.39 -17.15 3.06
N THR A 239 7.76 -18.08 3.95
CA THR A 239 7.26 -18.14 5.32
C THR A 239 8.40 -17.90 6.31
N GLY A 240 8.23 -16.88 7.16
CA GLY A 240 9.03 -16.68 8.36
C GLY A 240 8.43 -17.44 9.55
N ALA A 241 8.94 -17.14 10.76
CA ALA A 241 8.43 -17.79 11.98
C ALA A 241 6.95 -17.45 12.27
N GLN A 242 6.56 -16.19 12.08
CA GLN A 242 5.20 -15.68 12.34
C GLN A 242 4.59 -14.93 11.16
N THR A 243 5.33 -14.81 10.04
CA THR A 243 4.93 -13.99 8.89
C THR A 243 4.92 -14.78 7.59
N MET A 244 4.07 -14.34 6.67
CA MET A 244 3.97 -14.84 5.31
C MET A 244 4.20 -13.67 4.35
N HIS A 245 5.12 -13.84 3.40
CA HIS A 245 5.42 -12.86 2.37
C HIS A 245 4.66 -13.23 1.11
N ILE A 246 3.88 -12.31 0.57
CA ILE A 246 2.92 -12.56 -0.50
C ILE A 246 3.14 -11.54 -1.61
N SER A 247 3.35 -12.01 -2.83
CA SER A 247 3.31 -11.16 -4.03
C SER A 247 1.87 -11.02 -4.46
N VAL A 248 1.47 -9.81 -4.86
CA VAL A 248 0.13 -9.57 -5.42
C VAL A 248 0.25 -8.88 -6.77
N HIS A 249 -0.31 -9.50 -7.81
CA HIS A 249 -0.46 -8.94 -9.14
C HIS A 249 -1.91 -8.54 -9.37
N VAL A 250 -2.12 -7.28 -9.72
CA VAL A 250 -3.41 -6.79 -10.18
C VAL A 250 -3.37 -6.66 -11.69
N ARG A 251 -4.29 -7.32 -12.38
CA ARG A 251 -4.51 -7.21 -13.82
C ARG A 251 -5.89 -6.64 -14.07
N SER A 252 -6.04 -5.87 -15.15
CA SER A 252 -7.36 -5.44 -15.61
C SER A 252 -7.49 -5.48 -17.12
N GLY A 253 -8.72 -5.64 -17.59
CA GLY A 253 -9.02 -5.78 -19.02
C GLY A 253 -10.47 -5.49 -19.35
N ASP A 254 -10.72 -5.11 -20.60
CA ASP A 254 -12.08 -4.96 -21.11
C ASP A 254 -12.75 -6.34 -21.19
N PRO A 255 -13.91 -6.56 -20.54
CA PRO A 255 -14.62 -7.84 -20.56
C PRO A 255 -14.93 -8.37 -21.96
N ARG A 256 -14.95 -7.49 -22.98
CA ARG A 256 -15.23 -7.84 -24.38
C ARG A 256 -14.03 -8.46 -25.10
N THR A 257 -12.80 -8.17 -24.67
CA THR A 257 -11.57 -8.47 -25.43
C THR A 257 -10.75 -9.63 -24.87
N ARG A 258 -11.07 -10.10 -23.64
CA ARG A 258 -10.32 -11.12 -22.88
C ARG A 258 -8.84 -10.77 -22.60
N GLU A 259 -8.33 -9.64 -23.08
CA GLU A 259 -6.96 -9.20 -22.86
C GLU A 259 -6.83 -8.59 -21.47
N MET A 260 -5.96 -9.18 -20.64
CA MET A 260 -5.69 -8.73 -19.28
C MET A 260 -4.30 -8.12 -19.21
N ASN A 261 -4.20 -6.94 -18.62
CA ASN A 261 -2.97 -6.17 -18.56
C ASN A 261 -2.55 -5.93 -17.12
N LEU A 262 -1.27 -6.14 -16.78
CA LEU A 262 -0.74 -5.86 -15.45
C LEU A 262 -0.87 -4.36 -15.13
N THR A 263 -1.60 -4.06 -14.06
CA THR A 263 -1.85 -2.69 -13.58
C THR A 263 -1.04 -2.36 -12.36
N THR A 264 -0.90 -3.32 -11.44
CA THR A 264 -0.22 -3.10 -10.16
C THR A 264 0.52 -4.35 -9.74
N HIS A 265 1.70 -4.18 -9.15
CA HIS A 265 2.45 -5.23 -8.47
C HIS A 265 2.82 -4.73 -7.08
N CYS A 266 2.72 -5.60 -6.08
CA CYS A 266 2.96 -5.27 -4.68
C CYS A 266 3.54 -6.48 -3.94
N LEU A 267 4.34 -6.20 -2.91
CA LEU A 267 4.67 -7.17 -1.87
C LEU A 267 3.92 -6.82 -0.58
N THR A 268 3.17 -7.79 -0.07
CA THR A 268 2.46 -7.70 1.20
C THR A 268 3.05 -8.71 2.18
N VAL A 269 3.15 -8.33 3.46
CA VAL A 269 3.48 -9.28 4.54
C VAL A 269 2.31 -9.33 5.51
N VAL A 270 1.82 -10.53 5.74
CA VAL A 270 0.78 -10.81 6.73
C VAL A 270 1.37 -11.64 7.87
N ALA A 271 0.91 -11.40 9.09
CA ALA A 271 1.26 -12.17 10.27
C ALA A 271 0.11 -13.10 10.65
N ALA A 272 0.41 -14.34 11.01
CA ALA A 272 -0.59 -15.24 11.57
C ALA A 272 -0.99 -14.77 12.97
N VAL A 273 -2.28 -14.82 13.26
CA VAL A 273 -2.82 -14.51 14.59
C VAL A 273 -3.73 -15.63 15.09
N ASP A 274 -3.94 -15.69 16.40
CA ASP A 274 -5.00 -16.46 17.03
C ASP A 274 -6.32 -15.66 17.09
N ASP A 275 -7.35 -16.27 17.70
CA ASP A 275 -8.67 -15.66 17.86
C ASP A 275 -8.66 -14.42 18.78
N ASP A 276 -7.64 -14.28 19.63
CA ASP A 276 -7.42 -13.11 20.50
C ASP A 276 -6.58 -12.01 19.79
N GLY A 277 -6.16 -12.25 18.54
CA GLY A 277 -5.35 -11.33 17.74
C GLY A 277 -3.85 -11.34 18.08
N ALA A 278 -3.38 -12.27 18.90
CA ALA A 278 -1.97 -12.41 19.23
C ALA A 278 -1.21 -13.15 18.13
N ALA A 279 0.05 -12.77 17.90
CA ALA A 279 0.87 -13.35 16.83
C ALA A 279 1.21 -14.84 17.10
N THR A 280 0.96 -15.70 16.11
CA THR A 280 1.18 -17.15 16.20
C THR A 280 2.20 -17.64 15.18
N ALA A 281 2.65 -18.88 15.36
CA ALA A 281 3.57 -19.53 14.43
C ALA A 281 2.89 -19.80 13.09
N VAL A 282 3.59 -19.52 12.00
CA VAL A 282 3.12 -19.78 10.64
C VAL A 282 3.40 -21.23 10.24
N ARG A 283 2.44 -21.86 9.56
CA ARG A 283 2.66 -23.12 8.83
C ARG A 283 3.79 -22.92 7.81
N GLN A 284 4.91 -23.60 8.01
CA GLN A 284 6.09 -23.43 7.16
C GLN A 284 5.84 -23.96 5.75
N TRP A 285 6.16 -23.15 4.74
CA TRP A 285 6.15 -23.52 3.34
C TRP A 285 7.56 -23.92 2.90
N VAL A 286 7.65 -25.03 2.17
CA VAL A 286 8.92 -25.54 1.63
C VAL A 286 8.83 -25.50 0.10
N PRO A 287 9.67 -24.69 -0.58
CA PRO A 287 9.72 -24.64 -2.03
C PRO A 287 9.93 -26.00 -2.69
N GLN A 288 9.04 -26.40 -3.61
CA GLN A 288 9.12 -27.70 -4.28
C GLN A 288 9.75 -27.58 -5.68
N SER A 289 9.32 -26.59 -6.45
CA SER A 289 9.75 -26.37 -7.83
C SER A 289 10.97 -25.44 -7.93
N GLY A 290 11.56 -25.34 -9.13
CA GLY A 290 12.59 -24.34 -9.42
C GLY A 290 12.04 -22.91 -9.29
N GLU A 291 10.81 -22.69 -9.75
CA GLU A 291 10.11 -21.42 -9.61
C GLU A 291 9.90 -21.07 -8.14
N ASP A 292 9.46 -22.01 -7.30
CA ASP A 292 9.24 -21.77 -5.87
C ASP A 292 10.54 -21.33 -5.17
N ARG A 293 11.67 -21.94 -5.52
CA ARG A 293 12.99 -21.57 -4.97
C ARG A 293 13.39 -20.17 -5.40
N ASN A 294 13.09 -19.78 -6.63
CA ASN A 294 13.33 -18.42 -7.12
C ASN A 294 12.45 -17.40 -6.38
N LEU A 295 11.16 -17.71 -6.17
CA LEU A 295 10.24 -16.86 -5.42
C LEU A 295 10.70 -16.69 -3.95
N ASP A 296 11.15 -17.76 -3.30
CA ASP A 296 11.70 -17.71 -1.93
C ASP A 296 12.99 -16.89 -1.86
N ALA A 297 13.91 -17.10 -2.79
CA ALA A 297 15.15 -16.32 -2.88
C ALA A 297 14.86 -14.83 -3.11
N HIS A 298 13.92 -14.52 -4.00
CA HIS A 298 13.49 -13.15 -4.29
C HIS A 298 12.86 -12.47 -3.07
N ALA A 299 11.99 -13.17 -2.33
CA ALA A 299 11.43 -12.63 -1.09
C ALA A 299 12.52 -12.32 -0.04
N ARG A 300 13.53 -13.19 0.10
CA ARG A 300 14.67 -12.95 1.01
C ARG A 300 15.53 -11.77 0.59
N GLU A 301 15.75 -11.56 -0.71
CA GLU A 301 16.43 -10.38 -1.24
C GLU A 301 15.68 -9.10 -0.84
N LEU A 302 14.36 -9.06 -1.05
CA LEU A 302 13.53 -7.90 -0.68
C LEU A 302 13.52 -7.65 0.83
N ILE A 303 13.52 -8.70 1.66
CA ILE A 303 13.68 -8.58 3.12
C ILE A 303 15.01 -7.91 3.45
N ALA A 304 16.12 -8.39 2.86
CA ALA A 304 17.45 -7.86 3.13
C ALA A 304 17.60 -6.39 2.71
N LEU A 305 17.04 -6.00 1.55
CA LEU A 305 17.02 -4.61 1.09
C LEU A 305 16.29 -3.70 2.09
N ARG A 306 15.13 -4.15 2.58
CA ARG A 306 14.34 -3.42 3.58
C ARG A 306 15.07 -3.29 4.93
N ASP A 307 15.75 -4.34 5.37
CA ASP A 307 16.44 -4.33 6.66
C ASP A 307 17.67 -3.40 6.63
N ARG A 308 18.40 -3.34 5.50
CA ARG A 308 19.48 -2.37 5.29
C ARG A 308 18.98 -0.93 5.38
N ALA A 309 17.83 -0.64 4.78
CA ALA A 309 17.20 0.67 4.87
C ALA A 309 16.79 1.07 6.29
N ARG A 310 16.49 0.09 7.16
CA ARG A 310 16.17 0.35 8.56
C ARG A 310 17.41 0.72 9.37
N ILE A 311 18.54 0.07 9.11
CA ILE A 311 19.80 0.31 9.83
C ILE A 311 20.42 1.66 9.41
N GLY A 312 20.36 2.01 8.12
CA GLY A 312 20.88 3.29 7.63
C GLY A 312 20.09 4.53 8.07
N ALA A 313 18.85 4.36 8.56
CA ALA A 313 18.05 5.46 9.12
C ALA A 313 18.27 5.70 10.62
N LEU A 314 19.05 4.84 11.29
CA LEU A 314 19.37 4.90 12.73
C LEU A 314 20.84 5.26 13.01
N ALA A 315 21.66 5.44 11.97
CA ALA A 315 23.08 5.80 12.03
C ALA A 315 23.28 7.25 11.58
#